data_AF-A0A2D6FFN7-F1
#
_entry.id   AF-A0A2D6FFN7-F1
#
_cell.length_a   1.000
_cell.length_b   1.000
_cell.length_c   1.000
_cell.angle_alpha   90.00
_cell.angle_beta   90.00
_cell.angle_gamma   90.00
#
_symmetry.space_group_name_H-M   'P 1'
#
loop_
_entity.id
_entity.type
_entity.pdbx_description
1 polymer ?
#
loop_
_entity_poly.entity_id
_entity_poly.type
_entity_poly.pdbx_seq_one_letter_code
_entity_poly.pdbx_strand_id
1 'polypeptide(L)'
;ERVGFRFKHADAVVKRNPQGRSRRGWVMEPVEQTTSRGTKMPAYRIRWRDSERPEIVLQHMLIADPDPTPPPENVSLEPPAPKS
;
A
#
# COMPACT_ATOMS: atom_id res chain seq x y z
N GLU A 1 -11.70 0.26 -18.55
CA GLU A 1 -10.59 -0.46 -17.89
C GLU A 1 -10.59 -0.16 -16.40
N ARG A 2 -11.01 -1.11 -15.55
CA ARG A 2 -10.67 -1.03 -14.12
C ARG A 2 -9.21 -1.40 -14.01
N VAL A 3 -8.38 -0.49 -13.53
CA VAL A 3 -6.98 -0.77 -13.26
C VAL A 3 -6.90 -2.03 -12.39
N GLY A 4 -6.16 -3.05 -12.83
CA GLY A 4 -6.16 -4.39 -12.24
C GLY A 4 -5.45 -4.44 -10.88
N PHE A 5 -6.14 -3.96 -9.84
CA PHE A 5 -5.72 -4.02 -8.45
C PHE A 5 -5.59 -5.48 -7.99
N ARG A 6 -4.39 -5.87 -7.53
CA ARG A 6 -4.04 -7.24 -7.10
C ARG A 6 -4.32 -7.54 -5.64
N PHE A 7 -4.13 -6.56 -4.76
CA PHE A 7 -4.26 -6.68 -3.32
C PHE A 7 -5.58 -6.08 -2.82
N LYS A 8 -6.09 -6.64 -1.72
CA LYS A 8 -7.32 -6.25 -1.01
C LYS A 8 -6.97 -5.53 0.29
N HIS A 9 -7.99 -4.94 0.93
CA HIS A 9 -7.85 -4.36 2.26
C HIS A 9 -7.30 -5.39 3.26
N ALA A 10 -6.41 -4.93 4.15
CA ALA A 10 -5.69 -5.71 5.16
C ALA A 10 -4.70 -6.77 4.62
N ASP A 11 -4.53 -6.92 3.31
CA ASP A 11 -3.48 -7.79 2.77
C ASP A 11 -2.10 -7.32 3.24
N ALA A 12 -1.29 -8.27 3.74
CA ALA A 12 0.10 -8.01 4.11
C ALA A 12 0.97 -7.95 2.85
N VAL A 13 1.75 -6.88 2.73
CA VAL A 13 2.61 -6.62 1.57
C VAL A 13 4.01 -6.20 1.97
N VAL A 14 4.96 -6.46 1.08
CA VAL A 14 6.35 -6.01 1.19
C VAL A 14 6.66 -5.03 0.07
N LYS A 15 7.19 -3.85 0.41
CA LYS A 15 7.78 -2.91 -0.56
C LYS A 15 9.11 -3.45 -1.06
N ARG A 16 9.20 -3.77 -2.35
CA ARG A 16 10.45 -4.03 -3.04
C ARG A 16 11.17 -2.70 -3.29
N ASN A 17 12.20 -2.43 -2.52
CA ASN A 17 13.09 -1.30 -2.76
C ASN A 17 14.40 -1.81 -3.39
N PRO A 18 14.82 -1.30 -4.56
CA PRO A 18 16.09 -1.68 -5.19
C PRO A 18 17.32 -1.46 -4.30
N GLN A 19 17.24 -0.56 -3.33
CA GLN A 19 18.33 -0.26 -2.37
C GLN A 19 18.34 -1.21 -1.15
N GLY A 20 17.61 -2.33 -1.20
CA GLY A 20 17.65 -3.38 -0.18
C GLY A 20 16.80 -3.13 1.08
N ARG A 21 16.21 -1.94 1.25
CA ARG A 21 15.29 -1.69 2.37
C ARG A 21 13.88 -2.17 2.06
N SER A 22 13.59 -3.43 2.39
CA SER A 22 12.22 -3.96 2.37
C SER A 22 11.43 -3.44 3.57
N ARG A 23 10.19 -3.02 3.35
CA ARG A 23 9.27 -2.62 4.42
C ARG A 23 8.01 -3.45 4.33
N ARG A 24 7.53 -3.93 5.48
CA ARG A 24 6.31 -4.70 5.61
C ARG A 24 5.18 -3.80 6.08
N GLY A 25 3.99 -4.01 5.54
CA GLY A 25 2.81 -3.24 5.90
C GLY A 25 1.53 -3.92 5.45
N TRP A 26 0.41 -3.25 5.67
CA TRP A 26 -0.90 -3.72 5.27
C TRP A 26 -1.56 -2.72 4.35
N VAL A 27 -2.25 -3.24 3.35
CA VAL A 27 -3.06 -2.45 2.43
C VAL A 27 -4.22 -1.82 3.18
N MET A 28 -4.33 -0.50 3.10
CA MET A 28 -5.50 0.24 3.58
C MET A 28 -6.54 0.32 2.47
N GLU A 29 -6.17 0.80 1.29
CA GLU A 29 -7.11 0.90 0.16
C GLU A 29 -6.37 0.99 -1.19
N PRO A 30 -7.02 0.57 -2.30
CA PRO A 30 -6.55 0.87 -3.63
C PRO A 30 -6.66 2.37 -3.93
N VAL A 31 -5.64 2.94 -4.56
CA VAL A 31 -5.64 4.34 -5.02
C VAL A 31 -5.10 4.42 -6.45
N GLU A 32 -5.49 5.44 -7.20
CA GLU A 32 -4.90 5.72 -8.50
C GLU A 32 -3.86 6.83 -8.36
N GLN A 33 -2.65 6.59 -8.87
CA GLN A 33 -1.63 7.63 -8.97
C GLN A 33 -1.48 8.06 -10.42
N THR A 34 -1.65 9.36 -10.68
CA THR A 34 -1.42 9.93 -12.01
C THR A 34 0.05 10.28 -12.15
N THR A 35 0.71 9.77 -13.19
CA THR A 35 2.09 10.16 -13.51
C THR A 35 2.15 11.58 -14.07
N SER A 36 3.34 12.17 -14.13
CA SER A 36 3.55 13.48 -14.79
C SER A 36 3.12 13.51 -16.26
N ARG A 37 3.02 12.34 -16.92
CA ARG A 37 2.54 12.20 -18.30
C ARG A 37 1.02 11.94 -18.40
N GLY A 38 0.29 12.03 -17.30
CA GLY A 38 -1.17 11.84 -17.26
C GLY A 38 -1.64 10.38 -17.22
N THR A 39 -0.72 9.41 -17.21
CA THR A 39 -1.08 7.98 -17.12
C THR A 39 -1.54 7.64 -15.71
N LYS A 40 -2.72 7.06 -15.57
CA LYS A 40 -3.21 6.49 -14.31
C LYS A 40 -2.55 5.15 -14.03
N MET A 41 -1.95 5.01 -12.86
CA MET A 41 -1.29 3.77 -12.43
C MET A 41 -1.92 3.23 -11.14
N PRO A 42 -2.02 1.89 -10.98
CA PRO A 42 -2.51 1.30 -9.75
C PRO A 42 -1.49 1.50 -8.63
N ALA A 43 -1.98 1.98 -7.50
CA ALA A 43 -1.23 2.15 -6.28
C ALA A 43 -2.08 1.75 -5.08
N TYR A 44 -1.46 1.74 -3.90
CA TYR A 44 -2.13 1.43 -2.65
C TYR A 44 -1.68 2.41 -1.59
N ARG A 45 -2.61 2.80 -0.72
CA ARG A 45 -2.29 3.42 0.56
C ARG A 45 -1.93 2.29 1.53
N ILE A 46 -0.75 2.35 2.12
CA ILE A 46 -0.19 1.30 2.98
C ILE A 46 0.07 1.86 4.37
N ARG A 47 -0.35 1.11 5.40
CA ARG A 47 0.08 1.30 6.78
C ARG A 47 1.30 0.40 7.04
N TRP A 48 2.49 0.99 7.14
CA TRP A 48 3.71 0.24 7.39
C TRP A 48 3.84 -0.17 8.85
N ARG A 49 4.42 -1.33 9.15
CA ARG A 49 4.60 -1.81 10.53
C ARG A 49 5.45 -0.86 11.39
N ASP A 50 6.42 -0.21 10.76
CA ASP A 50 7.40 0.69 11.37
C ASP A 50 6.98 2.18 11.37
N SER A 51 5.81 2.52 10.80
CA SER A 51 5.38 3.92 10.66
C SER A 51 3.88 4.07 10.74
N GLU A 52 3.44 4.94 11.64
CA GLU A 52 2.03 5.34 11.78
C GLU A 52 1.51 6.08 10.55
N ARG A 53 2.36 6.90 9.93
CA ARG A 53 2.00 7.65 8.74
C ARG A 53 1.85 6.70 7.54
N PRO A 54 0.66 6.66 6.89
CA PRO A 54 0.48 5.90 5.67
C PRO A 54 1.28 6.45 4.49
N GLU A 55 1.62 5.58 3.55
CA GLU A 55 2.32 5.94 2.30
C GLU A 55 1.55 5.41 1.09
N ILE A 56 1.55 6.16 -0.01
CA ILE A 56 1.03 5.66 -1.29
C ILE A 56 2.19 5.03 -2.06
N VAL A 57 2.02 3.78 -2.47
CA VAL A 57 3.04 3.02 -3.22
C VAL A 57 2.43 2.34 -4.43
N LEU A 58 3.14 2.43 -5.56
CA LEU A 58 2.75 1.81 -6.82
C LEU A 58 2.66 0.28 -6.69
N GLN A 59 1.64 -0.32 -7.28
CA GLN A 59 1.38 -1.76 -7.21
C GLN A 59 2.59 -2.61 -7.63
N HIS A 60 3.34 -2.20 -8.66
CA HIS A 60 4.48 -2.98 -9.16
C HIS A 60 5.67 -3.01 -8.18
N MET A 61 5.69 -2.10 -7.19
CA MET A 61 6.69 -2.08 -6.13
C MET A 61 6.30 -2.97 -4.94
N LEU A 62 5.10 -3.55 -4.96
CA LEU A 62 4.58 -4.39 -3.88
C LEU A 62 4.59 -5.86 -4.31
N ILE A 63 4.91 -6.72 -3.34
CA ILE A 63 4.63 -8.15 -3.42
C ILE A 63 3.80 -8.57 -2.21
N ALA A 64 3.11 -9.70 -2.31
CA ALA A 64 2.52 -10.36 -1.15
C ALA A 64 3.63 -10.66 -0.12
N ASP A 65 3.34 -10.45 1.16
CA ASP A 65 4.22 -10.90 2.23
C ASP A 65 4.27 -12.45 2.19
N PRO A 66 5.47 -13.08 2.05
CA PRO A 66 5.58 -14.54 2.06
C PRO A 66 5.19 -15.15 3.41
N ASP A 67 5.17 -14.35 4.49
CA ASP A 67 4.73 -14.74 5.82
C ASP A 67 3.73 -13.70 6.34
N PRO A 68 2.48 -13.75 5.86
CA PRO A 68 1.49 -12.71 6.13
C PRO A 68 0.96 -12.85 7.56
N THR A 69 1.21 -11.83 8.37
CA THR A 69 0.53 -11.67 9.66
C THR A 69 -0.62 -10.68 9.49
N PRO A 70 -1.80 -10.91 10.10
CA PRO A 70 -2.87 -9.91 10.10
C PRO A 70 -2.42 -8.62 10.82
N PRO A 71 -3.06 -7.47 10.52
CA PRO A 71 -2.86 -6.25 11.29
C PRO A 71 -3.27 -6.48 12.76
N PRO A 72 -2.46 -6.08 13.76
CA PRO A 72 -2.87 -6.09 15.15
C PRO A 72 -4.11 -5.22 15.42
N GLU A 73 -4.88 -5.53 16.46
CA GLU A 73 -6.11 -4.80 16.81
C GLU A 73 -5.90 -3.30 17.04
N ASN A 74 -4.71 -2.89 17.50
CA ASN A 74 -4.37 -1.49 17.73
C ASN A 74 -3.91 -0.73 16.47
N VAL A 75 -3.88 -1.38 15.31
CA VAL A 75 -3.52 -0.76 14.03
C VAL A 75 -4.78 -0.41 13.25
N SER A 76 -5.07 0.89 13.14
CA SER A 76 -6.15 1.36 12.25
C SER A 76 -5.69 1.33 10.79
N LEU A 77 -6.51 0.71 9.94
CA LEU A 77 -6.39 0.72 8.49
C LEU A 77 -7.40 1.65 7.81
N GLU A 78 -8.15 2.42 8.59
CA GLU A 78 -9.07 3.41 8.03
C GLU A 78 -8.29 4.54 7.34
N PRO A 79 -8.70 4.95 6.12
CA PRO A 79 -8.08 6.07 5.45
C PRO A 79 -8.09 7.32 6.35
N PRO A 80 -7.00 8.10 6.40
CA PRO A 80 -7.06 9.39 7.06
C PRO A 80 -8.12 10.25 6.38
N ALA A 81 -8.94 10.95 7.17
CA ALA A 81 -9.97 11.84 6.65
C ALA A 81 -9.36 12.79 5.59
N PRO A 82 -10.06 13.02 4.46
CA PRO A 82 -9.59 13.98 3.47
C PRO A 82 -9.44 15.34 4.16
N LYS A 83 -8.25 15.94 4.04
CA LYS A 83 -8.07 17.33 4.48
C LYS A 83 -8.91 18.21 3.55
N SER A 84 -9.87 18.93 4.12
CA SER A 84 -10.65 19.98 3.45
C SER A 84 -9.76 21.11 2.95
#